data_AF-A0A7S0MP24-F1
#
_entry.id   AF-A0A7S0MP24-F1
#
_cell.length_a   1.000
_cell.length_b   1.000
_cell.length_c   1.000
_cell.angle_alpha   90.00
_cell.angle_beta   90.00
_cell.angle_gamma   90.00
#
_symmetry.space_group_name_H-M   'P 1'
#
loop_
_entity.id
_entity.type
_entity.pdbx_description
1 polymer ?
#
loop_
_entity_poly.entity_id
_entity_poly.type
_entity_poly.pdbx_seq_one_letter_code
_entity_poly.pdbx_strand_id
1 'polypeptide(L)'
;GNLRGADVMAVRLWFDRRVPMANKSNVGAGFDPSTGFTFYDLNQLQEEYADEAGSVVEVDFYNAAALLPLTDAQVVERVRRDYLAKCIPAFADAEVVDACVLRFKGAVTAFSPGSHLSMPETRSSVPGVYFAGDWVRQGPGAPYGQRGLSQEKALVTGLLAAHEAALDSGAARKEPPIVQPEPDEPHIALAKDAFRNVQQGLRSSPPFGFLKLPFLY
;
A
#
# COMPACT_ATOMS: atom_id res chain seq x y z
N GLY A 1 1.49 20.47 -4.85
CA GLY A 1 2.52 19.45 -5.15
C GLY A 1 1.88 18.30 -5.91
N ASN A 2 2.65 17.56 -6.71
CA ASN A 2 2.15 16.45 -7.54
C ASN A 2 2.01 15.12 -6.77
N LEU A 3 2.41 15.07 -5.48
CA LEU A 3 2.14 13.94 -4.60
C LEU A 3 0.74 14.09 -3.99
N ARG A 4 -0.21 13.27 -4.41
CA ARG A 4 -1.60 13.31 -3.93
C ARG A 4 -1.77 12.35 -2.76
N GLY A 5 -2.74 12.65 -1.89
CA GLY A 5 -3.27 11.66 -0.94
C GLY A 5 -4.31 10.75 -1.61
N ALA A 6 -4.48 9.56 -1.08
CA ALA A 6 -5.58 8.65 -1.38
C ALA A 6 -6.48 8.49 -0.16
N ASP A 7 -7.77 8.32 -0.42
CA ASP A 7 -8.79 8.10 0.60
C ASP A 7 -8.81 6.63 1.01
N VAL A 8 -8.87 6.36 2.31
CA VAL A 8 -8.97 5.01 2.87
C VAL A 8 -10.05 4.96 3.95
N MET A 9 -10.60 3.77 4.17
CA MET A 9 -11.62 3.50 5.19
C MET A 9 -11.33 2.16 5.85
N ALA A 10 -11.49 2.07 7.16
CA ALA A 10 -11.43 0.81 7.90
C ALA A 10 -12.79 0.55 8.55
N VAL A 11 -13.30 -0.67 8.39
CA VAL A 11 -14.61 -1.08 8.92
C VAL A 11 -14.43 -2.36 9.71
N ARG A 12 -14.68 -2.30 11.01
CA ARG A 12 -14.71 -3.49 11.86
C ARG A 12 -16.14 -3.86 12.16
N LEU A 13 -16.49 -5.12 11.95
CA LEU A 13 -17.83 -5.67 12.15
C LEU A 13 -17.77 -6.82 13.15
N TRP A 14 -18.66 -6.80 14.15
CA TRP A 14 -18.94 -7.93 15.03
C TRP A 14 -20.23 -8.59 14.57
N PHE A 15 -20.19 -9.89 14.37
CA PHE A 15 -21.34 -10.68 13.94
C PHE A 15 -22.01 -11.42 15.10
N ASP A 16 -23.28 -11.76 14.94
CA ASP A 16 -24.06 -12.55 15.90
C ASP A 16 -23.57 -14.01 16.02
N ARG A 17 -22.85 -14.50 15.01
CA ARG A 17 -22.38 -15.88 14.92
C ARG A 17 -21.01 -15.99 14.28
N ARG A 18 -20.39 -17.15 14.46
CA ARG A 18 -19.16 -17.51 13.76
C ARG A 18 -19.43 -17.85 12.31
N VAL A 19 -18.74 -17.14 11.42
CA VAL A 19 -18.64 -17.44 9.99
C VAL A 19 -17.24 -17.99 9.72
N PRO A 20 -17.11 -19.28 9.35
CA PRO A 20 -15.81 -19.87 9.06
C PRO A 20 -15.13 -19.19 7.86
N MET A 21 -13.86 -18.81 8.04
CA MET A 21 -13.03 -18.21 6.98
C MET A 21 -11.81 -19.09 6.74
N ALA A 22 -11.55 -19.42 5.47
CA ALA A 22 -10.43 -20.30 5.09
C ALA A 22 -9.06 -19.65 5.35
N ASN A 23 -8.96 -18.34 5.13
CA ASN A 23 -7.75 -17.57 5.37
C ASN A 23 -8.03 -16.48 6.40
N LYS A 24 -7.05 -16.26 7.27
CA LYS A 24 -7.03 -15.15 8.23
C LYS A 24 -6.90 -13.76 7.58
N SER A 25 -6.34 -13.71 6.37
CA SER A 25 -6.13 -12.49 5.59
C SER A 25 -6.56 -12.74 4.16
N ASN A 26 -7.35 -11.83 3.62
CA ASN A 26 -7.95 -11.95 2.30
C ASN A 26 -7.82 -10.63 1.54
N VAL A 27 -7.72 -10.71 0.21
CA VAL A 27 -7.65 -9.55 -0.68
C VAL A 27 -8.77 -9.62 -1.71
N GLY A 28 -9.40 -8.49 -1.99
CA GLY A 28 -10.48 -8.37 -2.95
C GLY A 28 -10.38 -7.10 -3.79
N ALA A 29 -10.87 -7.20 -5.02
CA ALA A 29 -10.95 -6.09 -5.96
C ALA A 29 -12.08 -6.34 -6.98
N GLY A 30 -12.53 -5.28 -7.66
CA GLY A 30 -13.54 -5.39 -8.73
C GLY A 30 -15.00 -5.29 -8.27
N PHE A 31 -15.24 -4.94 -7.01
CA PHE A 31 -16.59 -4.73 -6.46
C PHE A 31 -17.10 -3.31 -6.68
N ASP A 32 -16.17 -2.35 -6.62
CA ASP A 32 -16.39 -0.95 -6.93
C ASP A 32 -15.29 -0.45 -7.88
N PRO A 33 -15.61 0.49 -8.79
CA PRO A 33 -14.61 1.05 -9.70
C PRO A 33 -13.43 1.59 -8.92
N SER A 34 -12.22 1.11 -9.24
CA SER A 34 -10.95 1.55 -8.66
C SER A 34 -10.76 1.35 -7.14
N THR A 35 -11.71 0.73 -6.43
CA THR A 35 -11.58 0.42 -5.00
C THR A 35 -11.00 -0.98 -4.83
N GLY A 36 -9.92 -1.08 -4.07
CA GLY A 36 -9.39 -2.36 -3.57
C GLY A 36 -9.70 -2.50 -2.10
N PHE A 37 -9.72 -3.73 -1.59
CA PHE A 37 -9.88 -3.94 -0.16
C PHE A 37 -9.20 -5.22 0.30
N THR A 38 -8.95 -5.28 1.61
CA THR A 38 -8.56 -6.48 2.32
C THR A 38 -9.54 -6.73 3.44
N PHE A 39 -9.73 -7.99 3.82
CA PHE A 39 -10.49 -8.31 5.02
C PHE A 39 -9.82 -9.43 5.83
N TYR A 40 -9.99 -9.32 7.13
CA TYR A 40 -9.23 -10.08 8.11
C TYR A 40 -10.15 -10.75 9.11
N ASP A 41 -9.88 -12.02 9.39
CA ASP A 41 -10.47 -12.73 10.52
C ASP A 41 -9.68 -12.33 11.78
N LEU A 42 -10.20 -11.34 12.51
CA LEU A 42 -9.49 -10.82 13.68
C LEU A 42 -9.43 -11.86 14.79
N ASN A 43 -10.37 -12.80 14.84
CA ASN A 43 -10.36 -13.84 15.85
C ASN A 43 -9.20 -14.83 15.67
N GLN A 44 -8.69 -14.97 14.45
CA GLN A 44 -7.48 -15.76 14.16
C GLN A 44 -6.18 -14.94 14.24
N LEU A 45 -6.26 -13.60 14.28
CA LEU A 45 -5.11 -12.72 14.19
C LEU A 45 -4.78 -11.99 15.50
N GLN A 46 -5.76 -11.78 16.36
CA GLN A 46 -5.62 -10.94 17.54
C GLN A 46 -6.23 -11.63 18.76
N GLU A 47 -5.42 -11.84 19.79
CA GLU A 47 -5.79 -12.55 21.01
C GLU A 47 -7.02 -11.93 21.69
N GLU A 48 -7.17 -10.61 21.64
CA GLU A 48 -8.29 -9.89 22.24
C GLU A 48 -9.66 -10.27 21.67
N TYR A 49 -9.72 -10.84 20.46
CA TYR A 49 -10.96 -11.29 19.83
C TYR A 49 -11.05 -12.82 19.72
N ALA A 50 -10.08 -13.58 20.22
CA ALA A 50 -10.05 -15.04 20.02
C ALA A 50 -11.32 -15.72 20.55
N ASP A 51 -11.78 -15.30 21.73
CA ASP A 51 -12.91 -15.90 22.46
C ASP A 51 -14.28 -15.24 22.16
N GLU A 52 -14.35 -14.32 21.19
CA GLU A 52 -15.60 -13.68 20.81
C GLU A 52 -16.61 -14.71 20.28
N ALA A 53 -17.87 -14.61 20.71
CA ALA A 53 -18.91 -15.58 20.38
C ALA A 53 -19.25 -15.59 18.88
N GLY A 54 -19.12 -14.44 18.22
CA GLY A 54 -19.29 -14.27 16.79
C GLY A 54 -17.99 -13.88 16.08
N SER A 55 -18.04 -13.84 14.75
CA SER A 55 -16.88 -13.40 13.97
C SER A 55 -16.63 -11.90 14.16
N VAL A 56 -15.38 -11.52 14.33
CA VAL A 56 -14.90 -10.13 14.31
C VAL A 56 -14.07 -9.97 13.04
N VAL A 57 -14.56 -9.14 12.13
CA VAL A 57 -13.96 -8.95 10.80
C VAL A 57 -13.58 -7.50 10.61
N GLU A 58 -12.33 -7.26 10.25
CA GLU A 58 -11.86 -5.93 9.81
C GLU A 58 -11.74 -5.90 8.31
N VAL A 59 -12.25 -4.84 7.69
CA VAL A 59 -12.25 -4.60 6.25
C VAL A 59 -11.60 -3.25 5.98
N ASP A 60 -10.47 -3.28 5.30
CA ASP A 60 -9.69 -2.09 4.94
C ASP A 60 -9.85 -1.79 3.45
N PHE A 61 -10.32 -0.59 3.14
CA PHE A 61 -10.56 -0.10 1.78
C PHE A 61 -9.47 0.87 1.34
N TYR A 62 -8.96 0.65 0.13
CA TYR A 62 -8.01 1.50 -0.57
C TYR A 62 -8.69 2.21 -1.74
N ASN A 63 -8.41 3.51 -1.88
CA ASN A 63 -9.11 4.39 -2.83
C ASN A 63 -10.63 4.43 -2.59
N ALA A 64 -10.99 4.63 -1.31
CA ALA A 64 -12.34 4.49 -0.77
C ALA A 64 -13.25 5.71 -1.00
N ALA A 65 -12.92 6.61 -1.94
CA ALA A 65 -13.60 7.89 -2.12
C ALA A 65 -15.12 7.75 -2.32
N ALA A 66 -15.58 6.66 -2.93
CA ALA A 66 -17.01 6.36 -3.13
C ALA A 66 -17.74 5.94 -1.84
N LEU A 67 -17.02 5.43 -0.84
CA LEU A 67 -17.58 4.98 0.44
C LEU A 67 -17.62 6.11 1.48
N LEU A 68 -16.68 7.06 1.41
CA LEU A 68 -16.54 8.15 2.39
C LEU A 68 -17.84 8.95 2.65
N PRO A 69 -18.67 9.29 1.63
CA PRO A 69 -19.91 10.05 1.83
C PRO A 69 -21.06 9.27 2.48
N LEU A 70 -20.96 7.94 2.59
CA LEU A 70 -22.02 7.09 3.13
C LEU A 70 -22.09 7.21 4.65
N THR A 71 -23.30 7.08 5.20
CA THR A 71 -23.50 6.96 6.66
C THR A 71 -22.93 5.64 7.18
N ASP A 72 -22.65 5.55 8.47
CA ASP A 72 -22.12 4.29 9.08
C ASP A 72 -23.03 3.10 8.79
N ALA A 73 -24.36 3.27 8.94
CA ALA A 73 -25.32 2.21 8.63
C ALA A 73 -25.27 1.78 7.15
N GLN A 74 -25.13 2.74 6.22
CA GLN A 74 -24.98 2.44 4.80
C GLN A 74 -23.65 1.72 4.50
N VAL A 75 -22.57 2.11 5.16
CA VAL A 75 -21.26 1.44 5.03
C VAL A 75 -21.38 0.01 5.54
N VAL A 76 -21.87 -0.20 6.76
CA VAL A 76 -22.00 -1.52 7.40
C VAL A 76 -22.80 -2.48 6.51
N GLU A 77 -23.98 -2.07 6.05
CA GLU A 77 -24.81 -2.92 5.19
C GLU A 77 -24.14 -3.21 3.84
N ARG A 78 -23.48 -2.21 3.25
CA ARG A 78 -22.74 -2.40 2.00
C ARG A 78 -21.55 -3.35 2.19
N VAL A 79 -20.77 -3.21 3.26
CA VAL A 79 -19.64 -4.10 3.57
C VAL A 79 -20.14 -5.54 3.76
N ARG A 80 -21.20 -5.73 4.55
CA ARG A 80 -21.79 -7.05 4.78
C ARG A 80 -22.29 -7.68 3.48
N ARG A 81 -23.18 -6.99 2.76
CA ARG A 81 -23.90 -7.54 1.61
C ARG A 81 -23.04 -7.57 0.34
N ASP A 82 -22.38 -6.46 0.02
CA ASP A 82 -21.76 -6.28 -1.30
C ASP A 82 -20.30 -6.69 -1.35
N TYR A 83 -19.63 -6.82 -0.20
CA TYR A 83 -18.22 -7.23 -0.12
C TYR A 83 -18.07 -8.60 0.54
N LEU A 84 -18.43 -8.74 1.82
CA LEU A 84 -18.22 -9.97 2.58
C LEU A 84 -19.07 -11.13 2.08
N ALA A 85 -20.39 -10.94 1.93
CA ALA A 85 -21.29 -12.02 1.48
C ALA A 85 -21.01 -12.49 0.04
N LYS A 86 -20.44 -11.63 -0.81
CA LYS A 86 -20.03 -12.03 -2.17
C LYS A 86 -18.71 -12.82 -2.17
N CYS A 87 -17.82 -12.60 -1.20
CA CYS A 87 -16.62 -13.40 -1.01
C CYS A 87 -16.93 -14.72 -0.28
N ILE A 88 -17.75 -14.65 0.77
CA ILE A 88 -18.10 -15.76 1.66
C ILE A 88 -19.62 -15.71 1.91
N PRO A 89 -20.42 -16.52 1.19
CA PRO A 89 -21.89 -16.46 1.21
C PRO A 89 -22.54 -16.54 2.59
N ALA A 90 -21.89 -17.21 3.55
CA ALA A 90 -22.40 -17.34 4.92
C ALA A 90 -22.54 -16.01 5.68
N PHE A 91 -21.86 -14.93 5.25
CA PHE A 91 -22.11 -13.59 5.80
C PHE A 91 -23.47 -13.01 5.41
N ALA A 92 -24.14 -13.55 4.39
CA ALA A 92 -25.50 -13.11 4.03
C ALA A 92 -26.51 -13.41 5.13
N ASP A 93 -26.32 -14.52 5.86
CA ASP A 93 -27.21 -14.99 6.93
C ASP A 93 -26.78 -14.52 8.32
N ALA A 94 -25.59 -13.90 8.45
CA ALA A 94 -25.06 -13.38 9.70
C ALA A 94 -25.45 -11.91 9.89
N GLU A 95 -25.84 -11.56 11.12
CA GLU A 95 -26.27 -10.22 11.51
C GLU A 95 -25.10 -9.46 12.13
N VAL A 96 -24.95 -8.18 11.77
CA VAL A 96 -23.96 -7.30 12.41
C VAL A 96 -24.55 -6.78 13.72
N VAL A 97 -23.92 -7.12 14.84
CA VAL A 97 -24.36 -6.72 16.18
C VAL A 97 -23.66 -5.47 16.69
N ASP A 98 -22.46 -5.19 16.19
CA ASP A 98 -21.72 -3.96 16.47
C ASP A 98 -20.77 -3.62 15.31
N ALA A 99 -20.40 -2.35 15.17
CA ALA A 99 -19.50 -1.88 14.13
C ALA A 99 -18.70 -0.64 14.51
N CYS A 100 -17.47 -0.56 13.99
CA CYS A 100 -16.63 0.63 14.03
C CYS A 100 -16.24 1.05 12.61
N VAL A 101 -16.58 2.28 12.21
CA VAL A 101 -16.29 2.82 10.88
C VAL A 101 -15.34 4.01 10.99
N LEU A 102 -14.12 3.85 10.49
CA LEU A 102 -13.09 4.89 10.49
C LEU A 102 -12.84 5.40 9.07
N ARG A 103 -12.79 6.73 8.90
CA ARG A 103 -12.67 7.39 7.59
C ARG A 103 -11.44 8.28 7.55
N PHE A 104 -10.61 8.11 6.54
CA PHE A 104 -9.35 8.83 6.42
C PHE A 104 -9.21 9.42 5.01
N LYS A 105 -9.54 10.71 4.89
CA LYS A 105 -9.44 11.45 3.62
C LYS A 105 -7.99 11.85 3.35
N GLY A 106 -7.46 11.48 2.19
CA GLY A 106 -6.11 11.82 1.74
C GLY A 106 -4.99 11.39 2.69
N ALA A 107 -5.21 10.33 3.48
CA ALA A 107 -4.34 9.99 4.59
C ALA A 107 -3.09 9.20 4.20
N VAL A 108 -3.13 8.52 3.05
CA VAL A 108 -1.98 7.76 2.53
C VAL A 108 -1.53 8.33 1.20
N THR A 109 -0.26 8.14 0.86
CA THR A 109 0.28 8.61 -0.42
C THR A 109 -0.34 7.85 -1.60
N ALA A 110 -0.83 8.57 -2.60
CA ALA A 110 -1.27 7.99 -3.87
C ALA A 110 -0.06 7.77 -4.79
N PHE A 111 0.32 6.50 -4.99
CA PHE A 111 1.44 6.09 -5.87
C PHE A 111 1.01 6.08 -7.34
N SER A 112 0.75 7.26 -7.91
CA SER A 112 0.46 7.41 -9.33
C SER A 112 1.75 7.43 -10.19
N PRO A 113 1.67 7.14 -11.50
CA PRO A 113 2.80 7.34 -12.41
C PRO A 113 3.39 8.76 -12.27
N GLY A 114 4.72 8.84 -12.06
CA GLY A 114 5.42 10.11 -11.84
C GLY A 114 5.46 10.61 -10.39
N SER A 115 4.67 10.04 -9.47
CA SER A 115 4.64 10.45 -8.04
C SER A 115 6.00 10.35 -7.36
N HIS A 116 6.82 9.38 -7.73
CA HIS A 116 8.17 9.19 -7.20
C HIS A 116 9.02 10.46 -7.33
N LEU A 117 8.92 11.20 -8.44
CA LEU A 117 9.65 12.45 -8.65
C LEU A 117 9.24 13.56 -7.68
N SER A 118 8.06 13.45 -7.08
CA SER A 118 7.50 14.43 -6.15
C SER A 118 7.67 14.03 -4.69
N MET A 119 8.20 12.84 -4.41
CA MET A 119 8.56 12.42 -3.05
C MET A 119 9.86 13.11 -2.62
N PRO A 120 9.95 13.66 -1.40
CA PRO A 120 11.18 14.26 -0.91
C PRO A 120 12.22 13.19 -0.59
N GLU A 121 13.48 13.61 -0.49
CA GLU A 121 14.54 12.80 0.09
C GLU A 121 14.57 12.98 1.61
N THR A 122 15.31 12.13 2.33
CA THR A 122 15.45 12.23 3.78
C THR A 122 16.06 13.55 4.22
N ARG A 123 17.07 14.06 3.51
CA ARG A 123 17.63 15.41 3.75
C ARG A 123 16.81 16.45 2.99
N SER A 124 16.42 17.51 3.69
CA SER A 124 15.80 18.68 3.06
C SER A 124 16.86 19.70 2.62
N SER A 125 16.44 20.72 1.87
CA SER A 125 17.29 21.87 1.57
C SER A 125 17.49 22.82 2.76
N VAL A 126 16.77 22.62 3.87
CA VAL A 126 16.88 23.43 5.09
C VAL A 126 17.80 22.70 6.09
N PRO A 127 18.92 23.31 6.53
CA PRO A 127 19.81 22.70 7.50
C PRO A 127 19.10 22.28 8.79
N GLY A 128 19.38 21.08 9.28
CA GLY A 128 18.76 20.53 10.48
C GLY A 128 17.32 20.04 10.31
N VAL A 129 16.77 20.07 9.09
CA VAL A 129 15.42 19.56 8.80
C VAL A 129 15.51 18.31 7.94
N TYR A 130 14.87 17.24 8.43
CA TYR A 130 14.84 15.91 7.82
C TYR A 130 13.41 15.42 7.64
N PHE A 131 13.17 14.65 6.57
CA PHE A 131 11.89 14.02 6.30
C PHE A 131 11.93 12.53 6.62
N ALA A 132 10.85 12.05 7.25
CA ALA A 132 10.58 10.65 7.53
C ALA A 132 9.12 10.31 7.20
N GLY A 133 8.85 9.03 6.99
CA GLY A 133 7.52 8.51 6.66
C GLY A 133 7.50 7.73 5.34
N ASP A 134 6.41 7.01 5.15
CA ASP A 134 6.15 6.20 3.94
C ASP A 134 6.08 7.01 2.63
N TRP A 135 5.89 8.33 2.72
CA TRP A 135 5.88 9.28 1.61
C TRP A 135 7.26 9.77 1.18
N VAL A 136 8.32 9.47 1.96
CA VAL A 136 9.70 9.80 1.61
C VAL A 136 10.19 8.87 0.51
N ARG A 137 11.01 9.40 -0.41
CA ARG A 137 11.51 8.67 -1.57
C ARG A 137 12.38 7.48 -1.14
N GLN A 138 12.07 6.31 -1.68
CA GLN A 138 12.90 5.11 -1.67
C GLN A 138 12.87 4.51 -3.08
N GLY A 139 13.99 3.97 -3.59
CA GLY A 139 14.08 3.58 -5.00
C GLY A 139 15.38 2.84 -5.37
N PRO A 140 15.58 2.47 -6.66
CA PRO A 140 16.81 1.80 -7.10
C PRO A 140 18.06 2.58 -6.69
N GLY A 141 18.99 1.93 -5.98
CA GLY A 141 20.20 2.57 -5.45
C GLY A 141 20.03 3.17 -4.05
N ALA A 142 18.81 3.26 -3.52
CA ALA A 142 18.62 3.48 -2.09
C ALA A 142 19.11 2.23 -1.33
N PRO A 143 19.75 2.41 -0.17
CA PRO A 143 20.31 1.31 0.60
C PRO A 143 19.27 0.28 1.06
N TYR A 144 17.96 0.55 0.93
CA TYR A 144 16.88 -0.30 1.45
C TYR A 144 15.74 -0.45 0.43
N GLY A 145 15.26 -1.69 0.27
CA GLY A 145 14.52 -2.14 -0.93
C GLY A 145 13.01 -1.91 -0.94
N GLN A 146 12.39 -1.27 0.07
CA GLN A 146 10.92 -1.18 0.11
C GLN A 146 10.39 0.02 -0.69
N ARG A 147 9.46 -0.24 -1.60
CA ARG A 147 9.05 0.71 -2.65
C ARG A 147 7.57 1.14 -2.57
N GLY A 148 6.84 0.72 -1.54
CA GLY A 148 5.39 0.95 -1.40
C GLY A 148 4.97 1.60 -0.08
N LEU A 149 3.65 1.72 0.12
CA LEU A 149 3.04 2.03 1.42
C LEU A 149 3.30 0.88 2.38
N SER A 150 4.10 1.11 3.40
CA SER A 150 4.26 0.13 4.47
C SER A 150 4.72 0.80 5.75
N GLN A 151 4.30 0.21 6.87
CA GLN A 151 4.83 0.54 8.20
C GLN A 151 6.36 0.40 8.21
N GLU A 152 6.87 -0.62 7.51
CA GLU A 152 8.30 -0.85 7.33
C GLU A 152 9.01 0.35 6.67
N LYS A 153 8.46 0.92 5.60
CA LYS A 153 9.06 2.09 4.95
C LYS A 153 9.06 3.31 5.88
N ALA A 154 7.99 3.50 6.64
CA ALA A 154 7.93 4.57 7.65
C ALA A 154 8.99 4.38 8.74
N LEU A 155 9.19 3.15 9.21
CA LEU A 155 10.24 2.79 10.16
C LEU A 155 11.64 3.08 9.59
N VAL A 156 11.94 2.55 8.41
CA VAL A 156 13.25 2.70 7.75
C VAL A 156 13.58 4.16 7.50
N THR A 157 12.66 4.93 6.93
CA THR A 157 12.87 6.36 6.69
C THR A 157 13.03 7.16 7.98
N GLY A 158 12.35 6.75 9.06
CA GLY A 158 12.55 7.31 10.40
C GLY A 158 13.94 7.03 10.97
N LEU A 159 14.43 5.79 10.85
CA LEU A 159 15.79 5.42 11.26
C LEU A 159 16.84 6.20 10.47
N LEU A 160 16.62 6.41 9.16
CA LEU A 160 17.52 7.19 8.32
C LEU A 160 17.52 8.67 8.69
N ALA A 161 16.35 9.29 8.86
CA ALA A 161 16.26 10.68 9.29
C ALA A 161 16.97 10.91 10.64
N ALA A 162 16.80 9.98 11.58
CA ALA A 162 17.48 10.02 12.87
C ALA A 162 19.00 9.82 12.74
N HIS A 163 19.45 9.00 11.78
CA HIS A 163 20.88 8.82 11.50
C HIS A 163 21.49 10.10 10.91
N GLU A 164 20.85 10.72 9.93
CA GLU A 164 21.31 11.98 9.32
C GLU A 164 21.38 13.12 10.35
N ALA A 165 20.37 13.24 11.23
CA ALA A 165 20.40 14.21 12.32
C ALA A 165 21.54 13.98 13.32
N ALA A 166 21.89 12.71 13.57
CA ALA A 166 23.02 12.37 14.44
C ALA A 166 24.36 12.74 13.80
N LEU A 167 24.53 12.48 12.49
CA LEU A 167 25.72 12.87 11.75
C LEU A 167 25.93 14.40 11.79
N ASP A 168 24.89 15.18 11.51
CA ASP A 168 24.98 16.65 11.51
C ASP A 168 25.24 17.25 12.90
N SER A 169 24.86 16.54 13.98
CA SER A 169 25.15 16.95 15.35
C SER A 169 26.52 16.48 15.87
N GLY A 170 27.30 15.77 15.05
CA GLY A 170 28.59 15.22 15.45
C GLY A 170 28.50 14.05 16.45
N ALA A 171 27.31 13.48 16.63
CA ALA A 171 27.12 12.32 17.48
C ALA A 171 27.60 11.05 16.75
N ALA A 172 28.64 10.40 17.26
CA ALA A 172 29.12 9.13 16.71
C ALA A 172 28.01 8.06 16.79
N ARG A 173 27.64 7.46 15.66
CA ARG A 173 26.66 6.38 15.59
C ARG A 173 27.08 5.25 14.66
N LYS A 174 26.64 4.05 15.03
CA LYS A 174 26.63 2.87 14.14
C LYS A 174 25.57 3.08 13.06
N GLU A 175 25.77 2.39 11.93
CA GLU A 175 24.75 2.29 10.87
C GLU A 175 23.38 1.88 11.46
N PRO A 176 22.28 2.41 10.94
CA PRO A 176 20.94 2.03 11.40
C PRO A 176 20.72 0.52 11.17
N PRO A 177 20.09 -0.20 12.11
CA PRO A 177 19.94 -1.65 12.06
C PRO A 177 18.82 -2.07 11.11
N ILE A 178 18.99 -1.77 9.82
CA ILE A 178 17.98 -2.06 8.80
C ILE A 178 18.32 -3.39 8.13
N VAL A 179 17.37 -4.32 8.18
CA VAL A 179 17.50 -5.65 7.57
C VAL A 179 17.27 -5.54 6.08
N GLN A 180 18.20 -6.09 5.29
CA GLN A 180 18.06 -6.13 3.85
C GLN A 180 17.07 -7.22 3.42
N PRO A 181 16.26 -6.98 2.37
CA PRO A 181 15.47 -8.03 1.79
C PRO A 181 16.36 -9.13 1.23
N GLU A 182 15.83 -10.36 1.20
CA GLU A 182 16.52 -11.48 0.58
C GLU A 182 16.79 -11.19 -0.90
N PRO A 183 17.89 -11.74 -1.46
CA PRO A 183 18.17 -11.63 -2.88
C PRO A 183 17.02 -12.21 -3.71
N ASP A 184 16.82 -11.67 -4.91
CA ASP A 184 15.93 -12.29 -5.88
C ASP A 184 16.35 -13.75 -6.13
N GLU A 185 15.37 -14.64 -6.30
CA GLU A 185 15.64 -16.01 -6.73
C GLU A 185 16.43 -16.02 -8.06
N PRO A 186 17.36 -16.98 -8.29
CA PRO A 186 18.28 -16.91 -9.42
C PRO A 186 17.60 -16.74 -10.79
N HIS A 187 16.45 -17.37 -10.98
CA HIS A 187 15.70 -17.28 -12.22
C HIS A 187 15.00 -15.91 -12.40
N ILE A 188 14.57 -15.27 -11.30
CA ILE A 188 14.03 -13.91 -11.30
C ILE A 188 15.14 -12.90 -11.59
N ALA A 189 16.32 -13.06 -10.97
CA ALA A 189 17.47 -12.21 -11.21
C ALA A 189 17.89 -12.27 -12.70
N LEU A 190 18.02 -13.47 -13.25
CA LEU A 190 18.36 -13.67 -14.67
C LEU A 190 17.32 -13.03 -15.61
N ALA A 191 16.02 -13.20 -15.32
CA ALA A 191 14.96 -12.60 -16.11
C ALA A 191 15.02 -11.06 -16.07
N LYS A 192 15.27 -10.46 -14.89
CA LYS A 192 15.45 -9.01 -14.73
C LYS A 192 16.67 -8.52 -15.53
N ASP A 193 17.77 -9.26 -15.51
CA ASP A 193 18.98 -8.91 -16.27
C ASP A 193 18.75 -8.95 -17.78
N ALA A 194 18.15 -10.04 -18.27
CA ALA A 194 17.78 -10.17 -19.67
C ALA A 194 16.85 -9.03 -20.12
N PHE A 195 15.82 -8.73 -19.32
CA PHE A 195 14.89 -7.64 -19.61
C PHE A 195 15.57 -6.26 -19.64
N ARG A 196 16.47 -5.98 -18.67
CA ARG A 196 17.24 -4.74 -18.64
C ARG A 196 18.11 -4.59 -19.88
N ASN A 197 18.77 -5.66 -20.32
CA ASN A 197 19.61 -5.66 -21.51
C ASN A 197 18.79 -5.39 -22.78
N VAL A 198 17.61 -6.01 -22.92
CA VAL A 198 16.68 -5.76 -24.03
C VAL A 198 16.20 -4.31 -24.02
N GLN A 199 15.77 -3.78 -22.86
CA GLN A 199 15.34 -2.39 -22.75
C GLN A 199 16.44 -1.39 -23.09
N GLN A 200 17.67 -1.64 -22.66
CA GLN A 200 18.83 -0.81 -23.02
C GLN A 200 19.07 -0.83 -24.53
N GLY A 201 19.08 -2.01 -25.15
CA GLY A 201 19.24 -2.17 -26.60
C GLY A 201 18.17 -1.43 -27.43
N LEU A 202 16.92 -1.48 -26.97
CA LEU A 202 15.80 -0.76 -27.59
C LEU A 202 15.93 0.76 -27.42
N ARG A 203 16.37 1.24 -26.26
CA ARG A 203 16.57 2.68 -26.00
C ARG A 203 17.80 3.26 -26.72
N SER A 204 18.81 2.43 -26.99
CA SER A 204 19.99 2.83 -27.75
C SER A 204 19.78 2.83 -29.28
N SER A 205 18.68 2.26 -29.76
CA SER A 205 18.31 2.33 -31.18
C SER A 205 17.72 3.73 -31.48
N PRO A 206 18.10 4.39 -32.59
CA PRO A 206 17.51 5.67 -32.96
C PRO A 206 15.99 5.53 -33.15
N PRO A 207 15.18 6.57 -32.84
CA PRO A 207 13.75 6.50 -33.09
C PRO A 207 13.54 6.23 -34.58
N PHE A 208 12.73 5.22 -34.89
CA PHE A 208 12.36 4.89 -36.27
C PHE A 208 11.95 6.17 -36.99
N GLY A 209 12.80 6.62 -37.91
CA GLY A 209 12.51 7.77 -38.74
C GLY A 209 11.23 7.52 -39.52
N PHE A 210 10.32 8.49 -39.49
CA PHE A 210 9.23 8.59 -40.44
C PHE A 210 9.80 8.39 -41.85
N LEU A 211 9.52 7.25 -42.48
CA LEU A 211 9.72 7.09 -43.91
C LEU A 211 8.79 8.10 -44.59
N LYS A 212 9.35 9.21 -45.07
CA LYS A 212 8.70 10.02 -46.10
C LYS A 212 8.59 9.15 -47.35
N LEU A 213 7.40 8.63 -47.61
CA LEU A 213 7.04 8.10 -48.92
C LEU A 213 7.20 9.23 -49.95
N PRO A 214 7.99 9.05 -51.03
CA PRO A 214 8.07 10.05 -52.07
C PRO A 214 6.73 10.11 -52.80
N PHE A 215 6.19 11.32 -52.89
CA PHE A 215 5.11 11.65 -53.82
C PHE A 215 5.52 11.21 -55.23
N LEU A 216 4.71 10.36 -55.86
CA LEU A 216 4.68 10.20 -57.30
C LEU A 216 3.52 11.06 -57.82
N TYR A 217 3.87 11.94 -58.77
CA TYR A 217 3.01 12.85 -59.51
C TYR A 217 1.87 12.14 -60.24
#